data_AF-A0A8J8JZH3-F1
#
_entry.id   AF-A0A8J8JZH3-F1
#
_cell.length_a   1.000
_cell.length_b   1.000
_cell.length_c   1.000
_cell.angle_alpha   90.00
_cell.angle_beta   90.00
_cell.angle_gamma   90.00
#
_symmetry.space_group_name_H-M   'P 1'
#
loop_
_entity.id
_entity.type
_entity.pdbx_description
1 polymer ?
#
loop_
_entity_poly.entity_id
_entity_poly.type
_entity_poly.pdbx_seq_one_letter_code
_entity_poly.pdbx_strand_id
1 'polypeptide(L)'
;MILQWLSTTSDFIISIYHWAAQSQVWPWLVILTAIILGIASAWITWHFLQRQQTQPVHKYKQQSQDKTAWHSLSIDQVLTTLHTSIQGLTQTDINQRQQLYGLNSLPEIKPRNAFLRFLSQFHNLIIYVLLFTTVITLVLGHLVDSGVIFGVVIINALIGFIQEGKAEDALAAIRKMLPPQASVLRNDKQAAIAAEQLVPGDIVTLQSGDKVPADLRLLKCKNFRVQEAILTGESLPVEKQTDPVTQNTELGDRLSMAYSGTLVSSGQATAIVVATGVNSEIGQISTLVARVETLVTPLLKQVAQFGRWLTSTILVLATATFLFGHYYRDYGFAEMFMAAVGLAIAAIPEGLPAIMSITLAIGVQRMAKRHAIIRR
;
A
#
# COMPACT_ATOMS: atom_id res chain seq x y z
N MET A 1 -51.74 -25.41 50.36
CA MET A 1 -50.46 -24.73 50.09
C MET A 1 -49.87 -25.12 48.73
N ILE A 2 -49.65 -26.40 48.42
CA ILE A 2 -49.08 -26.84 47.13
C ILE A 2 -49.99 -26.53 45.92
N LEU A 3 -51.32 -26.72 46.06
CA LEU A 3 -52.29 -26.43 45.00
C LEU A 3 -52.41 -24.92 44.65
N GLN A 4 -52.12 -24.03 45.59
CA GLN A 4 -52.17 -22.57 45.42
C GLN A 4 -50.88 -22.02 44.79
N TRP A 5 -49.78 -22.77 44.93
CA TRP A 5 -48.51 -22.52 44.25
C TRP A 5 -48.57 -22.99 42.78
N LEU A 6 -49.21 -24.14 42.52
CA LEU A 6 -49.43 -24.64 41.16
C LEU A 6 -50.32 -23.72 40.31
N SER A 7 -51.38 -23.13 40.87
CA SER A 7 -52.25 -22.20 40.14
C SER A 7 -51.56 -20.87 39.81
N THR A 8 -50.74 -20.33 40.72
CA THR A 8 -49.98 -19.09 40.48
C THR A 8 -48.86 -19.29 39.45
N THR A 9 -48.25 -20.48 39.39
CA THR A 9 -47.28 -20.80 38.32
C THR A 9 -47.94 -21.00 36.96
N SER A 10 -49.15 -21.59 36.89
CA SER A 10 -49.87 -21.72 35.62
C SER A 10 -50.34 -20.37 35.09
N ASP A 11 -50.83 -19.49 35.96
CA ASP A 11 -51.28 -18.15 35.58
C ASP A 11 -50.12 -17.26 35.10
N PHE A 12 -48.93 -17.42 35.68
CA PHE A 12 -47.72 -16.74 35.24
C PHE A 12 -47.26 -17.21 33.85
N ILE A 13 -47.29 -18.52 33.58
CA ILE A 13 -46.93 -19.10 32.27
C ILE A 13 -47.95 -18.70 31.20
N ILE A 14 -49.24 -18.69 31.53
CA ILE A 14 -50.31 -18.26 30.62
C ILE A 14 -50.22 -16.75 30.34
N SER A 15 -49.84 -15.94 31.33
CA SER A 15 -49.60 -14.51 31.15
C SER A 15 -48.41 -14.23 30.23
N ILE A 16 -47.31 -14.99 30.37
CA ILE A 16 -46.16 -14.91 29.45
C ILE A 16 -46.57 -15.35 28.04
N TYR A 17 -47.39 -16.39 27.91
CA TYR A 17 -47.85 -16.88 26.61
C TYR A 17 -48.77 -15.86 25.92
N HIS A 18 -49.70 -15.25 26.65
CA HIS A 18 -50.55 -14.17 26.12
C HIS A 18 -49.79 -12.89 25.81
N TRP A 19 -48.76 -12.56 26.59
CA TRP A 19 -47.83 -11.46 26.32
C TRP A 19 -46.99 -11.73 25.06
N ALA A 20 -46.49 -12.94 24.88
CA ALA A 20 -45.72 -13.35 23.69
C ALA A 20 -46.60 -13.56 22.44
N ALA A 21 -47.89 -13.85 22.60
CA ALA A 21 -48.85 -14.02 21.51
C ALA A 21 -49.41 -12.67 20.98
N GLN A 22 -49.08 -11.54 21.60
CA GLN A 22 -49.39 -10.22 21.04
C GLN A 22 -48.55 -9.99 19.77
N SER A 23 -49.22 -9.78 18.64
CA SER A 23 -48.62 -9.52 17.32
C SER A 23 -47.65 -8.34 17.29
N GLN A 24 -47.75 -7.45 18.27
CA GLN A 24 -46.92 -6.26 18.41
C GLN A 24 -45.56 -6.53 19.05
N VAL A 25 -45.34 -7.68 19.71
CA VAL A 25 -44.10 -8.01 20.45
C VAL A 25 -43.06 -8.71 19.56
N TRP A 26 -43.52 -9.47 18.56
CA TRP A 26 -42.66 -10.19 17.62
C TRP A 26 -41.75 -9.28 16.77
N PRO A 27 -42.23 -8.13 16.23
CA PRO A 27 -41.36 -7.18 15.55
C PRO A 27 -40.23 -6.68 16.46
N TRP A 28 -40.55 -6.39 17.74
CA TRP A 28 -39.54 -5.97 18.72
C TRP A 28 -38.53 -7.06 19.02
N LEU A 29 -38.94 -8.32 19.18
CA LEU A 29 -38.03 -9.45 19.39
C LEU A 29 -37.13 -9.70 18.18
N VAL A 30 -37.65 -9.57 16.95
CA VAL A 30 -36.87 -9.71 15.71
C VAL A 30 -35.86 -8.55 15.57
N ILE A 31 -36.26 -7.33 15.94
CA ILE A 31 -35.35 -6.17 15.91
C ILE A 31 -34.31 -6.26 17.04
N LEU A 32 -34.67 -6.70 18.24
CA LEU A 32 -33.73 -6.89 19.35
C LEU A 32 -32.71 -7.97 19.02
N THR A 33 -33.14 -9.08 18.43
CA THR A 33 -32.24 -10.15 17.95
C THR A 33 -31.38 -9.68 16.78
N ALA A 34 -31.91 -8.89 15.85
CA ALA A 34 -31.12 -8.30 14.76
C ALA A 34 -30.11 -7.24 15.24
N ILE A 35 -30.47 -6.40 16.23
CA ILE A 35 -29.56 -5.43 16.86
C ILE A 35 -28.48 -6.16 17.66
N ILE A 36 -28.84 -7.19 18.43
CA ILE A 36 -27.87 -8.02 19.16
C ILE A 36 -26.94 -8.75 18.18
N LEU A 37 -27.46 -9.29 17.07
CA LEU A 37 -26.65 -9.92 16.04
C LEU A 37 -25.77 -8.90 15.29
N GLY A 38 -26.24 -7.67 15.07
CA GLY A 38 -25.48 -6.57 14.47
C GLY A 38 -24.36 -6.07 15.38
N ILE A 39 -24.63 -5.93 16.68
CA ILE A 39 -23.62 -5.56 17.69
C ILE A 39 -22.63 -6.71 17.90
N ALA A 40 -23.11 -7.96 17.96
CA ALA A 40 -22.25 -9.14 18.05
C ALA A 40 -21.40 -9.31 16.79
N SER A 41 -21.95 -9.07 15.60
CA SER A 41 -21.24 -9.02 14.33
C SER A 41 -20.17 -7.93 14.35
N ALA A 42 -20.51 -6.70 14.74
CA ALA A 42 -19.57 -5.59 14.85
C ALA A 42 -18.48 -5.86 15.90
N TRP A 43 -18.81 -6.50 17.02
CA TRP A 43 -17.88 -6.86 18.08
C TRP A 43 -16.96 -8.02 17.68
N ILE A 44 -17.49 -9.08 17.06
CA ILE A 44 -16.73 -10.20 16.51
C ILE A 44 -15.80 -9.69 15.41
N THR A 45 -16.28 -8.81 14.54
CA THR A 45 -15.48 -8.21 13.46
C THR A 45 -14.42 -7.27 14.02
N TRP A 46 -14.72 -6.48 15.05
CA TRP A 46 -13.75 -5.65 15.78
C TRP A 46 -12.66 -6.50 16.45
N HIS A 47 -13.05 -7.60 17.10
CA HIS A 47 -12.13 -8.54 17.72
C HIS A 47 -11.30 -9.32 16.68
N PHE A 48 -11.87 -9.62 15.51
CA PHE A 48 -11.15 -10.24 14.39
C PHE A 48 -10.18 -9.27 13.70
N LEU A 49 -10.56 -8.00 13.57
CA LEU A 49 -9.73 -6.90 13.05
C LEU A 49 -8.52 -6.60 13.96
N GLN A 50 -8.67 -6.70 15.28
CA GLN A 50 -7.52 -6.59 16.20
C GLN A 50 -6.53 -7.75 16.01
N ARG A 51 -7.00 -8.97 15.75
CA ARG A 51 -6.12 -10.13 15.51
C ARG A 51 -5.38 -10.06 14.17
N GLN A 52 -5.93 -9.36 13.16
CA GLN A 52 -5.24 -9.16 11.88
C GLN A 52 -4.17 -8.06 11.91
N GLN A 53 -4.18 -7.17 12.91
CA GLN A 53 -3.09 -6.19 13.09
C GLN A 53 -1.86 -6.77 13.78
N THR A 54 -1.94 -7.95 14.39
CA THR A 54 -0.78 -8.75 14.78
C THR A 54 -0.54 -9.80 13.72
N GLN A 55 -0.08 -9.39 12.53
CA GLN A 55 0.60 -10.37 11.68
C GLN A 55 1.81 -10.88 12.47
N PRO A 56 2.08 -12.20 12.50
CA PRO A 56 3.33 -12.67 13.05
C PRO A 56 4.42 -11.97 12.25
N VAL A 57 5.26 -11.18 12.93
CA VAL A 57 6.54 -10.74 12.39
C VAL A 57 7.20 -12.00 11.89
N HIS A 58 7.19 -12.22 10.58
CA HIS A 58 7.95 -13.31 10.01
C HIS A 58 9.39 -13.02 10.40
N LYS A 59 9.89 -13.76 11.40
CA LYS A 59 11.30 -13.83 11.74
C LYS A 59 11.99 -14.46 10.54
N TYR A 60 12.26 -13.64 9.54
CA TYR A 60 13.10 -14.03 8.42
C TYR A 60 14.52 -14.11 8.97
N LYS A 61 14.95 -15.35 9.16
CA LYS A 61 16.34 -15.76 9.30
C LYS A 61 17.14 -14.97 8.27
N GLN A 62 18.11 -14.16 8.70
CA GLN A 62 19.12 -13.61 7.80
C GLN A 62 19.80 -14.80 7.12
N GLN A 63 19.31 -15.18 5.94
CA GLN A 63 20.10 -15.92 4.99
C GLN A 63 21.08 -14.90 4.43
N SER A 64 22.21 -14.74 5.13
CA SER A 64 23.46 -14.34 4.52
C SER A 64 23.79 -15.40 3.46
N GLN A 65 23.18 -15.26 2.29
CA GLN A 65 23.67 -15.90 1.08
C GLN A 65 25.10 -15.36 0.90
N ASP A 66 26.08 -16.25 0.83
CA ASP A 66 27.49 -15.91 0.60
C ASP A 66 27.61 -14.97 -0.60
N LYS A 67 27.65 -13.66 -0.31
CA LYS A 67 27.76 -12.63 -1.33
C LYS A 67 29.21 -12.64 -1.77
N THR A 68 29.46 -13.05 -3.01
CA THR A 68 30.80 -13.01 -3.59
C THR A 68 31.39 -11.62 -3.38
N ALA A 69 32.54 -11.55 -2.72
CA ALA A 69 33.24 -10.31 -2.44
C ALA A 69 33.95 -9.81 -3.70
N TRP A 70 33.18 -9.30 -4.66
CA TRP A 70 33.70 -8.84 -5.95
C TRP A 70 34.82 -7.79 -5.81
N HIS A 71 34.77 -6.97 -4.76
CA HIS A 71 35.77 -5.95 -4.45
C HIS A 71 37.16 -6.52 -4.13
N SER A 72 37.23 -7.76 -3.61
CA SER A 72 38.49 -8.42 -3.24
C SER A 72 39.06 -9.32 -4.31
N LEU A 73 38.33 -9.55 -5.40
CA LEU A 73 38.81 -10.36 -6.53
C LEU A 73 39.63 -9.52 -7.50
N SER A 74 40.66 -10.15 -8.08
CA SER A 74 41.39 -9.58 -9.20
C SER A 74 40.51 -9.53 -10.45
N ILE A 75 40.87 -8.66 -11.41
CA ILE A 75 40.12 -8.52 -12.67
C ILE A 75 39.95 -9.88 -13.39
N ASP A 76 41.03 -10.65 -13.49
CA ASP A 76 41.02 -11.95 -14.17
C ASP A 76 40.12 -12.97 -13.46
N GLN A 77 40.10 -12.95 -12.13
CA GLN A 77 39.19 -13.79 -11.33
C GLN A 77 37.74 -13.41 -11.58
N VAL A 78 37.41 -12.11 -11.66
CA VAL A 78 36.04 -11.66 -11.92
C VAL A 78 35.59 -12.06 -13.32
N LEU A 79 36.43 -11.85 -14.34
CA LEU A 79 36.15 -12.26 -15.73
C LEU A 79 35.93 -13.77 -15.83
N THR A 80 36.77 -14.56 -15.16
CA THR A 80 36.66 -16.03 -15.14
C THR A 80 35.39 -16.48 -14.43
N THR A 81 35.09 -15.90 -13.26
CA THR A 81 33.90 -16.25 -12.45
C THR A 81 32.60 -15.91 -13.17
N LEU A 82 32.56 -14.79 -13.89
CA LEU A 82 31.39 -14.37 -14.67
C LEU A 82 31.36 -14.96 -16.08
N HIS A 83 32.36 -15.77 -16.46
CA HIS A 83 32.52 -16.35 -17.79
C HIS A 83 32.34 -15.31 -18.90
N THR A 84 33.09 -14.21 -18.82
CA THR A 84 33.01 -13.10 -19.76
C THR A 84 34.41 -12.57 -20.08
N SER A 85 34.51 -11.72 -21.10
CA SER A 85 35.75 -11.15 -21.59
C SER A 85 35.66 -9.63 -21.69
N ILE A 86 36.82 -8.98 -21.88
CA ILE A 86 36.92 -7.53 -22.03
C ILE A 86 36.23 -7.05 -23.32
N GLN A 87 36.02 -7.94 -24.29
CA GLN A 87 35.32 -7.73 -25.56
C GLN A 87 33.78 -7.64 -25.40
N GLY A 88 33.27 -7.96 -24.22
CA GLY A 88 31.84 -7.95 -23.92
C GLY A 88 31.14 -9.26 -24.27
N LEU A 89 29.84 -9.29 -23.94
CA LEU A 89 29.01 -10.49 -24.09
C LEU A 89 28.49 -10.68 -25.52
N THR A 90 28.23 -11.94 -25.87
CA THR A 90 27.51 -12.30 -27.11
C THR A 90 26.00 -12.19 -26.93
N GLN A 91 25.24 -12.11 -28.03
CA GLN A 91 23.78 -12.01 -27.92
C GLN A 91 23.13 -13.26 -27.28
N THR A 92 23.70 -14.45 -27.52
CA THR A 92 23.23 -15.71 -26.93
C THR A 92 23.41 -15.69 -25.41
N ASP A 93 24.57 -15.24 -24.97
CA ASP A 93 24.96 -15.09 -23.57
C ASP A 93 24.05 -14.12 -22.81
N ILE A 94 23.70 -13.00 -23.45
CA ILE A 94 22.79 -12.01 -22.88
C ILE A 94 21.41 -12.62 -22.66
N ASN A 95 20.86 -13.30 -23.66
CA ASN A 95 19.53 -13.90 -23.57
C ASN A 95 19.47 -14.95 -22.45
N GLN A 96 20.51 -15.80 -22.34
CA GLN A 96 20.60 -16.80 -21.27
C GLN A 96 20.70 -16.13 -19.89
N ARG A 97 21.53 -15.10 -19.75
CA ARG A 97 21.67 -14.37 -18.47
C ARG A 97 20.41 -13.59 -18.11
N GLN A 98 19.68 -13.02 -19.07
CA GLN A 98 18.39 -12.36 -18.80
C GLN A 98 17.34 -13.35 -18.28
N GLN A 99 17.36 -14.61 -18.74
CA GLN A 99 16.49 -15.66 -18.18
C GLN A 99 16.89 -16.06 -16.77
N LEU A 100 18.19 -16.08 -16.46
CA LEU A 100 18.71 -16.49 -15.15
C LEU A 100 18.59 -15.39 -14.08
N TYR A 101 18.99 -14.16 -14.41
CA TYR A 101 19.09 -13.04 -13.48
C TYR A 101 17.91 -12.06 -13.56
N GLY A 102 17.12 -12.12 -14.63
CA GLY A 102 16.06 -11.14 -14.90
C GLY A 102 16.60 -9.80 -15.41
N LEU A 103 15.73 -8.80 -15.44
CA LEU A 103 16.07 -7.43 -15.82
C LEU A 103 16.78 -6.70 -14.67
N ASN A 104 17.60 -5.71 -15.02
CA ASN A 104 18.19 -4.77 -14.07
C ASN A 104 17.16 -3.71 -13.65
N SER A 105 16.12 -4.16 -12.96
CA SER A 105 15.09 -3.30 -12.38
C SER A 105 14.79 -3.73 -10.96
N LEU A 106 14.37 -2.76 -10.14
CA LEU A 106 13.84 -3.08 -8.82
C LEU A 106 12.42 -3.63 -8.99
N PRO A 107 11.97 -4.57 -8.13
CA PRO A 107 10.65 -5.16 -8.24
C PRO A 107 9.60 -4.07 -8.17
N GLU A 108 8.80 -3.94 -9.23
CA GLU A 108 7.64 -3.06 -9.17
C GLU A 108 6.64 -3.63 -8.16
N ILE A 109 6.19 -2.78 -7.24
CA ILE A 109 5.05 -3.11 -6.38
C ILE A 109 3.86 -3.30 -7.30
N LYS A 110 3.42 -4.54 -7.48
CA LYS A 110 2.27 -4.87 -8.34
C LYS A 110 1.07 -4.02 -7.89
N PRO A 111 0.43 -3.28 -8.79
CA PRO A 111 -0.77 -2.54 -8.44
C PRO A 111 -1.84 -3.53 -7.96
N ARG A 112 -2.64 -3.13 -6.97
CA ARG A 112 -3.78 -3.93 -6.52
C ARG A 112 -4.74 -4.15 -7.69
N ASN A 113 -5.32 -5.34 -7.78
CA ASN A 113 -6.31 -5.68 -8.81
C ASN A 113 -7.46 -4.65 -8.79
N ALA A 114 -7.83 -4.10 -9.95
CA ALA A 114 -8.89 -3.11 -10.11
C ALA A 114 -10.21 -3.55 -9.47
N PHE A 115 -10.57 -4.84 -9.56
CA PHE A 115 -11.78 -5.36 -8.92
C PHE A 115 -11.68 -5.32 -7.38
N LEU A 116 -10.53 -5.73 -6.83
CA LEU A 116 -10.29 -5.65 -5.39
C LEU A 116 -10.25 -4.21 -4.89
N ARG A 117 -9.74 -3.27 -5.70
CA ARG A 117 -9.74 -1.83 -5.41
C ARG A 117 -11.15 -1.25 -5.39
N PHE A 118 -12.01 -1.67 -6.32
CA PHE A 118 -13.41 -1.31 -6.31
C PHE A 118 -14.12 -1.88 -5.07
N LEU A 119 -13.90 -3.15 -4.76
CA LEU A 119 -14.49 -3.81 -3.60
C LEU A 119 -14.03 -3.18 -2.27
N SER A 120 -12.78 -2.70 -2.20
CA SER A 120 -12.29 -1.97 -1.03
C SER A 120 -12.99 -0.64 -0.79
N GLN A 121 -13.62 -0.03 -1.82
CA GLN A 121 -14.43 1.18 -1.60
C GLN A 121 -15.63 0.90 -0.70
N PHE A 122 -16.17 -0.33 -0.69
CA PHE A 122 -17.27 -0.73 0.20
C PHE A 122 -16.81 -1.01 1.63
N HIS A 123 -15.51 -1.09 1.89
CA HIS A 123 -14.95 -1.37 3.21
C HIS A 123 -14.88 -0.09 4.07
N ASN A 124 -16.02 0.57 4.22
CA ASN A 124 -16.19 1.77 5.03
C ASN A 124 -17.40 1.59 5.95
N LEU A 125 -17.24 1.94 7.23
CA LEU A 125 -18.29 1.87 8.25
C LEU A 125 -19.60 2.52 7.79
N ILE A 126 -19.51 3.66 7.09
CA ILE A 126 -20.67 4.41 6.59
C ILE A 126 -21.41 3.62 5.52
N ILE A 127 -20.68 2.99 4.60
CA ILE A 127 -21.27 2.16 3.55
C ILE A 127 -21.93 0.92 4.15
N TYR A 128 -21.38 0.35 5.22
CA TYR A 128 -22.04 -0.75 5.92
C TYR A 128 -23.38 -0.35 6.56
N VAL A 129 -23.45 0.84 7.16
CA VAL A 129 -24.73 1.37 7.68
C VAL A 129 -25.73 1.56 6.54
N LEU A 130 -25.31 2.12 5.40
CA LEU A 130 -26.18 2.31 4.24
C LEU A 130 -26.64 0.98 3.62
N LEU A 131 -25.75 -0.01 3.49
CA LEU A 131 -26.10 -1.34 2.99
C LEU A 131 -27.08 -2.04 3.94
N PHE A 132 -26.86 -1.94 5.26
CA PHE A 132 -27.77 -2.48 6.26
C PHE A 132 -29.17 -1.84 6.16
N THR A 133 -29.20 -0.52 6.05
CA THR A 133 -30.42 0.25 5.84
C THR A 133 -31.14 -0.16 4.56
N THR A 134 -30.44 -0.28 3.43
CA THR A 134 -30.99 -0.78 2.16
C THR A 134 -31.70 -2.12 2.35
N VAL A 135 -31.07 -3.06 3.06
CA VAL A 135 -31.67 -4.38 3.33
C VAL A 135 -32.95 -4.25 4.15
N ILE A 136 -32.97 -3.44 5.22
CA ILE A 136 -34.18 -3.27 6.03
C ILE A 136 -35.31 -2.60 5.23
N THR A 137 -35.01 -1.52 4.51
CA THR A 137 -35.98 -0.80 3.70
C THR A 137 -36.58 -1.71 2.61
N LEU A 138 -35.77 -2.58 2.02
CA LEU A 138 -36.24 -3.58 1.06
C LEU A 138 -37.19 -4.60 1.70
N VAL A 139 -36.84 -5.11 2.89
CA VAL A 139 -37.69 -6.07 3.65
C VAL A 139 -39.02 -5.43 4.07
N LEU A 140 -39.05 -4.13 4.34
CA LEU A 140 -40.26 -3.38 4.63
C LEU A 140 -41.14 -3.10 3.38
N GLY A 141 -40.72 -3.53 2.19
CA GLY A 141 -41.48 -3.38 0.95
C GLY A 141 -41.28 -2.03 0.22
N HIS A 142 -40.38 -1.17 0.72
CA HIS A 142 -40.09 0.13 0.13
C HIS A 142 -39.05 0.03 -1.01
N LEU A 143 -39.48 -0.52 -2.15
CA LEU A 143 -38.59 -0.78 -3.30
C LEU A 143 -37.91 0.49 -3.86
N VAL A 144 -38.65 1.61 -3.93
CA VAL A 144 -38.13 2.87 -4.47
C VAL A 144 -37.05 3.44 -3.54
N ASP A 145 -37.34 3.54 -2.25
CA ASP A 145 -36.40 4.11 -1.28
C ASP A 145 -35.14 3.24 -1.14
N SER A 146 -35.30 1.91 -1.09
CA SER A 146 -34.17 0.99 -1.12
C SER A 146 -33.32 1.16 -2.38
N GLY A 147 -33.96 1.37 -3.54
CA GLY A 147 -33.27 1.62 -4.81
C GLY A 147 -32.46 2.92 -4.78
N VAL A 148 -33.01 3.99 -4.22
CA VAL A 148 -32.33 5.29 -4.06
C VAL A 148 -31.10 5.15 -3.16
N ILE A 149 -31.24 4.53 -1.99
CA ILE A 149 -30.14 4.36 -1.02
C ILE A 149 -29.02 3.50 -1.63
N PHE A 150 -29.39 2.40 -2.29
CA PHE A 150 -28.42 1.55 -2.99
C PHE A 150 -27.72 2.32 -4.13
N GLY A 151 -28.46 3.11 -4.90
CA GLY A 151 -27.91 3.96 -5.96
C GLY A 151 -26.84 4.94 -5.44
N VAL A 152 -27.10 5.59 -4.31
CA VAL A 152 -26.13 6.48 -3.65
C VAL A 152 -24.84 5.73 -3.28
N VAL A 153 -24.95 4.52 -2.71
CA VAL A 153 -23.78 3.69 -2.37
C VAL A 153 -22.95 3.35 -3.62
N ILE A 154 -23.60 2.96 -4.72
CA ILE A 154 -22.92 2.62 -5.97
C ILE A 154 -22.23 3.84 -6.58
N ILE A 155 -22.90 4.99 -6.63
CA ILE A 155 -22.32 6.23 -7.14
C ILE A 155 -21.09 6.63 -6.32
N ASN A 156 -21.18 6.57 -4.99
CA ASN A 156 -20.07 6.88 -4.11
C ASN A 156 -18.87 5.93 -4.31
N ALA A 157 -19.11 4.63 -4.44
CA ALA A 157 -18.05 3.65 -4.72
C ALA A 157 -17.39 3.90 -6.08
N LEU A 158 -18.18 4.25 -7.10
CA LEU A 158 -17.68 4.57 -8.44
C LEU A 158 -16.83 5.85 -8.44
N ILE A 159 -17.30 6.90 -7.79
CA ILE A 159 -16.55 8.16 -7.64
C ILE A 159 -15.22 7.89 -6.91
N GLY A 160 -15.24 7.14 -5.81
CA GLY A 160 -14.04 6.75 -5.06
C GLY A 160 -13.03 5.99 -5.92
N PHE A 161 -13.51 4.99 -6.68
CA PHE A 161 -12.67 4.20 -7.59
C PHE A 161 -12.02 5.06 -8.68
N ILE A 162 -12.77 5.98 -9.30
CA ILE A 162 -12.25 6.88 -10.34
C ILE A 162 -11.23 7.85 -9.75
N GLN A 163 -11.49 8.42 -8.57
CA GLN A 163 -10.58 9.35 -7.91
C GLN A 163 -9.26 8.69 -7.54
N GLU A 164 -9.30 7.45 -7.06
CA GLU A 164 -8.10 6.68 -6.74
C GLU A 164 -7.32 6.26 -7.99
N GLY A 165 -8.01 5.88 -9.09
CA GLY A 165 -7.39 5.60 -10.38
C GLY A 165 -6.58 6.76 -10.93
N LYS A 166 -7.19 7.96 -10.99
CA LYS A 166 -6.51 9.17 -11.48
C LYS A 166 -5.26 9.54 -10.68
N ALA A 167 -5.28 9.31 -9.37
CA ALA A 167 -4.13 9.58 -8.51
C ALA A 167 -2.97 8.60 -8.78
N GLU A 168 -3.26 7.32 -9.01
CA GLU A 168 -2.26 6.32 -9.38
C GLU A 168 -1.66 6.58 -10.77
N ASP A 169 -2.49 6.91 -11.76
CA ASP A 169 -2.03 7.19 -13.14
C ASP A 169 -1.06 8.36 -13.20
N ALA A 170 -1.34 9.43 -12.45
CA ALA A 170 -0.45 10.58 -12.35
C ALA A 170 0.92 10.22 -11.76
N LEU A 171 0.95 9.33 -10.76
CA LEU A 171 2.20 8.85 -10.17
C LEU A 171 2.96 7.90 -11.11
N ALA A 172 2.25 7.06 -11.88
CA ALA A 172 2.85 6.16 -12.85
C ALA A 172 3.48 6.92 -14.02
N ALA A 173 2.84 7.99 -14.50
CA ALA A 173 3.36 8.84 -15.57
C ALA A 173 4.71 9.47 -15.21
N ILE A 174 4.86 9.98 -13.97
CA ILE A 174 6.12 10.56 -13.49
C ILE A 174 7.27 9.54 -13.51
N ARG A 175 6.99 8.27 -13.16
CA ARG A 175 8.01 7.21 -13.11
C ARG A 175 8.55 6.83 -14.51
N LYS A 176 7.74 6.98 -15.56
CA LYS A 176 8.08 6.54 -16.92
C LYS A 176 8.85 7.58 -17.75
N MET A 177 9.04 8.80 -17.27
CA MET A 177 9.54 9.90 -18.11
C MET A 177 11.06 9.89 -18.38
N LEU A 178 11.89 9.10 -17.68
CA LEU A 178 13.35 9.07 -17.88
C LEU A 178 13.97 7.69 -17.53
N PRO A 179 13.84 6.66 -18.37
CA PRO A 179 14.61 5.42 -18.17
C PRO A 179 16.11 5.71 -18.39
N PRO A 180 16.99 5.39 -17.41
CA PRO A 180 18.42 5.60 -17.57
C PRO A 180 18.97 4.74 -18.72
N GLN A 181 19.83 5.32 -19.56
CA GLN A 181 20.58 4.57 -20.57
C GLN A 181 21.98 4.24 -20.06
N ALA A 182 22.53 3.14 -20.56
CA ALA A 182 23.88 2.69 -20.26
C ALA A 182 24.66 2.48 -21.57
N SER A 183 25.93 2.90 -21.58
CA SER A 183 26.85 2.61 -22.67
C SER A 183 27.57 1.30 -22.38
N VAL A 184 27.40 0.31 -23.27
CA VAL A 184 27.94 -1.04 -23.12
C VAL A 184 28.79 -1.45 -24.30
N LEU A 185 29.71 -2.39 -24.08
CA LEU A 185 30.41 -3.12 -25.12
C LEU A 185 29.80 -4.52 -25.25
N ARG A 186 29.20 -4.82 -26.40
CA ARG A 186 28.59 -6.13 -26.71
C ARG A 186 28.97 -6.52 -28.13
N ASN A 187 29.36 -7.78 -28.36
CA ASN A 187 29.90 -8.25 -29.65
C ASN A 187 30.99 -7.32 -30.23
N ASP A 188 31.96 -6.88 -29.41
CA ASP A 188 33.03 -5.94 -29.80
C ASP A 188 32.57 -4.56 -30.30
N LYS A 189 31.29 -4.20 -30.09
CA LYS A 189 30.72 -2.92 -30.51
C LYS A 189 30.15 -2.16 -29.33
N GLN A 190 30.44 -0.85 -29.30
CA GLN A 190 29.79 0.04 -28.33
C GLN A 190 28.34 0.26 -28.74
N ALA A 191 27.44 0.12 -27.79
CA ALA A 191 26.01 0.36 -27.96
C ALA A 191 25.46 1.10 -26.75
N ALA A 192 24.52 2.01 -26.98
CA ALA A 192 23.68 2.56 -25.91
C ALA A 192 22.43 1.69 -25.77
N ILE A 193 22.19 1.18 -24.58
CA ILE A 193 21.03 0.35 -24.26
C ILE A 193 20.27 0.92 -23.06
N ALA A 194 19.03 0.51 -22.88
CA ALA A 194 18.32 0.79 -21.63
C ALA A 194 19.06 0.09 -20.47
N ALA A 195 19.29 0.81 -19.36
CA ALA A 195 19.99 0.26 -18.20
C ALA A 195 19.28 -0.99 -17.63
N GLU A 196 17.97 -1.11 -17.82
CA GLU A 196 17.15 -2.27 -17.43
C GLU A 196 17.58 -3.57 -18.15
N GLN A 197 18.21 -3.48 -19.31
CA GLN A 197 18.65 -4.63 -20.10
C GLN A 197 20.04 -5.14 -19.73
N LEU A 198 20.71 -4.50 -18.76
CA LEU A 198 22.01 -4.94 -18.27
C LEU A 198 21.91 -6.27 -17.54
N VAL A 199 22.93 -7.10 -17.72
CA VAL A 199 23.09 -8.38 -17.02
C VAL A 199 24.49 -8.49 -16.40
N PRO A 200 24.67 -9.30 -15.34
CA PRO A 200 26.00 -9.59 -14.81
C PRO A 200 26.94 -10.11 -15.90
N GLY A 201 28.14 -9.54 -16.00
CA GLY A 201 29.13 -9.83 -17.02
C GLY A 201 29.16 -8.85 -18.21
N ASP A 202 28.19 -7.94 -18.34
CA ASP A 202 28.26 -6.84 -19.31
C ASP A 202 29.45 -5.93 -19.01
N ILE A 203 30.09 -5.43 -20.06
CA ILE A 203 31.13 -4.41 -19.96
C ILE A 203 30.49 -3.05 -20.21
N VAL A 204 30.62 -2.15 -19.24
CA VAL A 204 30.03 -0.80 -19.24
C VAL A 204 31.14 0.22 -19.29
N THR A 205 30.95 1.27 -20.08
CA THR A 205 31.80 2.45 -20.09
C THR A 205 31.06 3.61 -19.42
N LEU A 206 31.76 4.30 -18.53
CA LEU A 206 31.25 5.42 -17.76
C LEU A 206 32.10 6.67 -18.01
N GLN A 207 31.43 7.81 -18.07
CA GLN A 207 32.04 9.13 -18.17
C GLN A 207 31.40 10.12 -17.20
N SER A 208 32.06 11.28 -17.04
CA SER A 208 31.55 12.38 -16.22
C SER A 208 30.10 12.74 -16.55
N GLY A 209 29.26 12.81 -15.51
CA GLY A 209 27.82 13.09 -15.63
C GLY A 209 26.94 11.85 -15.72
N ASP A 210 27.50 10.67 -15.97
CA ASP A 210 26.73 9.43 -16.01
C ASP A 210 26.28 9.02 -14.60
N LYS A 211 25.08 8.45 -14.51
CA LYS A 211 24.68 7.64 -13.36
C LYS A 211 25.18 6.22 -13.56
N VAL A 212 25.77 5.65 -12.52
CA VAL A 212 26.21 4.26 -12.53
C VAL A 212 24.97 3.35 -12.62
N PRO A 213 24.83 2.50 -13.66
CA PRO A 213 23.54 1.86 -13.97
C PRO A 213 23.29 0.54 -13.22
N ALA A 214 24.34 -0.09 -12.69
CA ALA A 214 24.32 -1.35 -11.94
C ALA A 214 25.52 -1.37 -10.97
N ASP A 215 25.68 -2.39 -10.14
CA ASP A 215 26.91 -2.51 -9.35
C ASP A 215 28.02 -3.09 -10.22
N LEU A 216 29.17 -2.41 -10.23
CA LEU A 216 30.25 -2.64 -11.17
C LEU A 216 31.58 -2.89 -10.44
N ARG A 217 32.39 -3.80 -10.99
CA ARG A 217 33.80 -3.94 -10.68
C ARG A 217 34.63 -3.18 -11.72
N LEU A 218 35.50 -2.29 -11.27
CA LEU A 218 36.27 -1.42 -12.16
C LEU A 218 37.44 -2.16 -12.82
N LEU A 219 37.53 -2.06 -14.15
CA LEU A 219 38.58 -2.68 -14.97
C LEU A 219 39.66 -1.69 -15.36
N LYS A 220 39.26 -0.45 -15.69
CA LYS A 220 40.14 0.66 -16.05
C LYS A 220 39.55 1.96 -15.52
N CYS A 221 40.40 2.83 -14.97
CA CYS A 221 40.02 4.13 -14.44
C CYS A 221 40.99 5.21 -14.93
N LYS A 222 40.46 6.39 -15.26
CA LYS A 222 41.25 7.59 -15.56
C LYS A 222 40.63 8.79 -14.86
N ASN A 223 41.28 9.25 -13.78
CA ASN A 223 40.79 10.33 -12.90
C ASN A 223 39.33 10.14 -12.50
N PHE A 224 38.94 8.89 -12.27
CA PHE A 224 37.55 8.48 -12.09
C PHE A 224 37.11 8.74 -10.66
N ARG A 225 36.16 9.65 -10.48
CA ARG A 225 35.61 10.03 -9.17
C ARG A 225 34.10 9.88 -9.17
N VAL A 226 33.58 9.28 -8.10
CA VAL A 226 32.16 8.97 -7.96
C VAL A 226 31.60 9.60 -6.70
N GLN A 227 30.41 10.16 -6.79
CA GLN A 227 29.65 10.69 -5.67
C GLN A 227 28.77 9.60 -5.09
N GLU A 228 29.10 9.14 -3.87
CA GLU A 228 28.47 7.99 -3.23
C GLU A 228 27.55 8.35 -2.06
N ALA A 229 27.19 9.63 -1.92
CA ALA A 229 26.29 10.15 -0.88
C ALA A 229 24.97 9.37 -0.74
N ILE A 230 24.47 8.73 -1.80
CA ILE A 230 23.25 7.91 -1.74
C ILE A 230 23.40 6.62 -0.92
N LEU A 231 24.63 6.11 -0.76
CA LEU A 231 24.92 4.88 0.00
C LEU A 231 25.68 5.16 1.30
N THR A 232 26.60 6.13 1.30
CA THR A 232 27.45 6.43 2.46
C THR A 232 26.98 7.64 3.27
N GLY A 233 26.19 8.53 2.66
CA GLY A 233 25.83 9.83 3.25
C GLY A 233 26.93 10.89 3.16
N GLU A 234 28.10 10.55 2.61
CA GLU A 234 29.21 11.49 2.45
C GLU A 234 29.15 12.21 1.11
N SER A 235 29.24 13.54 1.14
CA SER A 235 29.09 14.40 -0.05
C SER A 235 30.39 14.64 -0.82
N LEU A 236 31.53 14.11 -0.39
CA LEU A 236 32.80 14.28 -1.10
C LEU A 236 32.97 13.18 -2.15
N PRO A 237 33.24 13.52 -3.43
CA PRO A 237 33.52 12.51 -4.43
C PRO A 237 34.75 11.69 -4.07
N VAL A 238 34.63 10.38 -4.15
CA VAL A 238 35.69 9.42 -3.83
C VAL A 238 36.42 9.03 -5.10
N GLU A 239 37.75 9.01 -5.04
CA GLU A 239 38.60 8.55 -6.14
C GLU A 239 38.66 7.02 -6.17
N LYS A 240 38.37 6.46 -7.33
CA LYS A 240 38.25 5.02 -7.52
C LYS A 240 39.48 4.44 -8.21
N GLN A 241 39.73 3.16 -7.96
CA GLN A 241 40.90 2.44 -8.48
C GLN A 241 40.51 1.06 -8.99
N THR A 242 41.44 0.35 -9.61
CA THR A 242 41.22 -1.01 -10.15
C THR A 242 41.69 -2.11 -9.21
N ASP A 243 42.60 -1.81 -8.29
CA ASP A 243 43.23 -2.81 -7.44
C ASP A 243 42.24 -3.43 -6.45
N PRO A 244 42.31 -4.75 -6.21
CA PRO A 244 41.45 -5.40 -5.23
C PRO A 244 41.72 -4.87 -3.82
N VAL A 245 40.66 -4.78 -3.03
CA VAL A 245 40.71 -4.40 -1.61
C VAL A 245 40.43 -5.61 -0.72
N THR A 246 40.70 -5.53 0.59
CA THR A 246 40.47 -6.68 1.47
C THR A 246 39.00 -7.07 1.55
N GLN A 247 38.71 -8.36 1.78
CA GLN A 247 37.33 -8.86 1.84
C GLN A 247 36.48 -8.15 2.90
N ASN A 248 37.09 -7.80 4.04
CA ASN A 248 36.41 -7.15 5.18
C ASN A 248 36.30 -5.61 5.06
N THR A 249 36.63 -5.04 3.90
CA THR A 249 36.52 -3.60 3.67
C THR A 249 35.05 -3.14 3.66
N GLU A 250 34.78 -2.04 4.38
CA GLU A 250 33.46 -1.40 4.43
C GLU A 250 33.04 -0.86 3.05
N LEU A 251 31.73 -0.66 2.84
CA LEU A 251 31.17 -0.34 1.52
C LEU A 251 31.82 0.90 0.87
N GLY A 252 32.02 1.97 1.64
CA GLY A 252 32.63 3.23 1.16
C GLY A 252 34.09 3.09 0.76
N ASP A 253 34.84 2.20 1.42
CA ASP A 253 36.27 1.98 1.17
C ASP A 253 36.54 0.95 0.07
N ARG A 254 35.51 0.36 -0.52
CA ARG A 254 35.64 -0.53 -1.69
C ARG A 254 35.88 0.30 -2.95
N LEU A 255 37.06 0.92 -3.03
CA LEU A 255 37.49 1.80 -4.12
C LEU A 255 37.54 1.10 -5.49
N SER A 256 37.55 -0.23 -5.48
CA SER A 256 37.59 -1.11 -6.65
C SER A 256 36.21 -1.30 -7.32
N MET A 257 35.17 -0.73 -6.72
CA MET A 257 33.75 -0.86 -7.08
C MET A 257 33.11 0.51 -7.40
N ALA A 258 32.07 0.48 -8.22
CA ALA A 258 31.13 1.58 -8.42
C ALA A 258 29.69 1.06 -8.31
N TYR A 259 28.79 1.80 -7.65
CA TYR A 259 27.49 1.28 -7.24
C TYR A 259 26.32 1.91 -7.98
N SER A 260 25.26 1.13 -8.19
CA SER A 260 24.05 1.57 -8.89
C SER A 260 23.44 2.82 -8.25
N GLY A 261 23.10 3.82 -9.08
CA GLY A 261 22.46 5.07 -8.67
C GLY A 261 23.41 6.20 -8.21
N THR A 262 24.69 5.90 -8.00
CA THR A 262 25.74 6.90 -7.76
C THR A 262 26.05 7.72 -9.01
N LEU A 263 26.61 8.92 -8.85
CA LEU A 263 26.90 9.85 -9.96
C LEU A 263 28.40 9.94 -10.22
N VAL A 264 28.82 9.77 -11.47
CA VAL A 264 30.20 10.00 -11.89
C VAL A 264 30.46 11.51 -11.91
N SER A 265 31.32 11.97 -11.01
CA SER A 265 31.66 13.40 -10.87
C SER A 265 32.72 13.85 -11.86
N SER A 266 33.69 12.98 -12.17
CA SER A 266 34.75 13.27 -13.14
C SER A 266 35.41 12.00 -13.66
N GLY A 267 36.10 12.12 -14.79
CA GLY A 267 36.92 11.06 -15.37
C GLY A 267 36.12 10.06 -16.20
N GLN A 268 36.77 8.94 -16.49
CA GLN A 268 36.21 7.84 -17.28
C GLN A 268 36.61 6.50 -16.69
N ALA A 269 35.73 5.51 -16.82
CA ALA A 269 36.03 4.15 -16.42
C ALA A 269 35.42 3.11 -17.37
N THR A 270 36.07 1.95 -17.44
CA THR A 270 35.49 0.73 -18.00
C THR A 270 35.33 -0.26 -16.86
N ALA A 271 34.18 -0.89 -16.78
CA ALA A 271 33.82 -1.75 -15.66
C ALA A 271 32.97 -2.92 -16.11
N ILE A 272 32.95 -3.97 -15.29
CA ILE A 272 32.10 -5.16 -15.49
C ILE A 272 30.93 -5.13 -14.52
N VAL A 273 29.72 -5.42 -15.00
CA VAL A 273 28.53 -5.56 -14.16
C VAL A 273 28.67 -6.81 -13.31
N VAL A 274 28.59 -6.69 -11.99
CA VAL A 274 28.64 -7.84 -11.06
C VAL A 274 27.32 -8.12 -10.38
N ALA A 275 26.47 -7.11 -10.22
CA ALA A 275 25.13 -7.28 -9.66
C ALA A 275 24.13 -6.27 -10.25
N THR A 276 22.90 -6.73 -10.47
CA THR A 276 21.80 -5.97 -11.08
C THR A 276 20.54 -6.04 -10.20
N GLY A 277 19.63 -5.09 -10.38
CA GLY A 277 18.31 -5.09 -9.75
C GLY A 277 18.35 -5.28 -8.23
N VAL A 278 17.58 -6.26 -7.73
CA VAL A 278 17.51 -6.62 -6.29
C VAL A 278 18.85 -7.04 -5.68
N ASN A 279 19.80 -7.51 -6.48
CA ASN A 279 21.07 -8.03 -6.00
C ASN A 279 22.12 -6.92 -5.80
N SER A 280 21.89 -5.73 -6.37
CA SER A 280 22.72 -4.55 -6.14
C SER A 280 22.61 -4.05 -4.69
N GLU A 281 23.60 -3.29 -4.20
CA GLU A 281 23.57 -2.70 -2.85
C GLU A 281 22.34 -1.82 -2.64
N ILE A 282 22.01 -0.97 -3.63
CA ILE A 282 20.79 -0.14 -3.56
C ILE A 282 19.52 -1.00 -3.63
N GLY A 283 19.54 -2.12 -4.35
CA GLY A 283 18.42 -3.06 -4.41
C GLY A 283 18.21 -3.81 -3.09
N GLN A 284 19.28 -4.13 -2.37
CA GLN A 284 19.21 -4.72 -1.04
C GLN A 284 18.65 -3.71 -0.03
N ILE A 285 19.13 -2.46 -0.06
CA ILE A 285 18.57 -1.38 0.75
C ILE A 285 17.08 -1.19 0.43
N SER A 286 16.71 -1.13 -0.85
CA SER A 286 15.32 -0.98 -1.27
C SER A 286 14.44 -2.14 -0.78
N THR A 287 14.96 -3.37 -0.81
CA THR A 287 14.26 -4.54 -0.28
C THR A 287 14.10 -4.47 1.25
N LEU A 288 15.10 -3.99 1.97
CA LEU A 288 15.02 -3.77 3.42
C LEU A 288 14.02 -2.66 3.78
N VAL A 289 13.99 -1.57 3.02
CA VAL A 289 13.06 -0.44 3.23
C VAL A 289 11.63 -0.84 2.84
N ALA A 290 11.44 -1.59 1.74
CA ALA A 290 10.13 -2.08 1.32
C ALA A 290 9.52 -3.10 2.32
N ARG A 291 10.35 -3.70 3.19
CA ARG A 291 9.89 -4.56 4.29
C ARG A 291 9.39 -3.77 5.51
N VAL A 292 9.53 -2.44 5.52
CA VAL A 292 8.93 -1.60 6.56
C VAL A 292 7.44 -1.45 6.23
N GLU A 293 6.58 -2.03 7.08
CA GLU A 293 5.14 -1.93 6.94
C GLU A 293 4.68 -0.47 6.78
N THR A 294 3.72 -0.24 5.91
CA THR A 294 3.11 1.07 5.72
C THR A 294 2.32 1.44 6.97
N LEU A 295 2.96 2.21 7.85
CA LEU A 295 2.32 2.78 9.03
C LEU A 295 1.18 3.71 8.60
N VAL A 296 -0.04 3.45 9.10
CA VAL A 296 -1.18 4.35 8.90
C VAL A 296 -0.82 5.73 9.45
N THR A 297 -0.91 6.77 8.60
CA THR A 297 -0.50 8.12 8.98
C THR A 297 -1.36 8.67 10.13
N PRO A 298 -0.81 9.53 11.00
CA PRO A 298 -1.58 10.14 12.10
C PRO A 298 -2.86 10.84 11.63
N LEU A 299 -2.81 11.51 10.47
CA LEU A 299 -3.98 12.16 9.86
C LEU A 299 -5.08 11.15 9.54
N LEU A 300 -4.73 10.02 8.91
CA LEU A 300 -5.71 8.96 8.61
C LEU A 300 -6.30 8.35 9.88
N LYS A 301 -5.50 8.20 10.95
CA LYS A 301 -6.01 7.75 12.26
C LYS A 301 -7.03 8.73 12.85
N GLN A 302 -6.73 10.02 12.81
CA GLN A 302 -7.64 11.07 13.30
C GLN A 302 -8.93 11.12 12.49
N VAL A 303 -8.85 10.97 11.17
CA VAL A 303 -10.02 10.95 10.29
C VAL A 303 -10.90 9.73 10.55
N ALA A 304 -10.29 8.56 10.74
CA ALA A 304 -11.03 7.35 11.13
C ALA A 304 -11.65 7.48 12.53
N GLN A 305 -11.00 8.19 13.46
CA GLN A 305 -11.58 8.49 14.78
C GLN A 305 -12.75 9.47 14.68
N PHE A 306 -12.60 10.54 13.89
CA PHE A 306 -13.67 11.51 13.63
C PHE A 306 -14.87 10.84 12.96
N GLY A 307 -14.64 10.00 11.94
CA GLY A 307 -15.69 9.22 11.29
C GLY A 307 -16.45 8.34 12.28
N ARG A 308 -15.74 7.62 13.16
CA ARG A 308 -16.38 6.80 14.21
C ARG A 308 -17.21 7.62 15.18
N TRP A 309 -16.70 8.76 15.63
CA TRP A 309 -17.43 9.65 16.53
C TRP A 309 -18.69 10.19 15.86
N LEU A 310 -18.57 10.69 14.62
CA LEU A 310 -19.68 11.24 13.87
C LEU A 310 -20.76 10.18 13.58
N THR A 311 -20.37 8.99 13.12
CA THR A 311 -21.31 7.87 12.91
C THR A 311 -22.03 7.49 14.20
N SER A 312 -21.33 7.47 15.34
CA SER A 312 -21.94 7.17 16.64
C SER A 312 -22.98 8.24 17.02
N THR A 313 -22.65 9.53 16.84
CA THR A 313 -23.57 10.64 17.10
C THR A 313 -24.81 10.59 16.20
N ILE A 314 -24.63 10.34 14.90
CA ILE A 314 -25.73 10.20 13.95
C ILE A 314 -26.65 9.05 14.36
N LEU A 315 -26.09 7.90 14.73
CA LEU A 315 -26.86 6.73 15.15
C LEU A 315 -27.66 7.01 16.44
N VAL A 316 -27.05 7.68 17.41
CA VAL A 316 -27.72 8.09 18.66
C VAL A 316 -28.89 9.03 18.36
N LEU A 317 -28.69 10.06 17.53
CA LEU A 317 -29.74 11.02 17.16
C LEU A 317 -30.85 10.38 16.34
N ALA A 318 -30.52 9.51 15.38
CA ALA A 318 -31.49 8.76 14.59
C ALA A 318 -32.33 7.84 15.48
N THR A 319 -31.69 7.12 16.41
CA THR A 319 -32.39 6.25 17.36
C THR A 319 -33.26 7.05 18.32
N ALA A 320 -32.75 8.16 18.86
CA ALA A 320 -33.53 9.04 19.75
C ALA A 320 -34.75 9.63 19.04
N THR A 321 -34.59 10.09 17.79
CA THR A 321 -35.68 10.62 16.97
C THR A 321 -36.72 9.54 16.67
N PHE A 322 -36.26 8.34 16.30
CA PHE A 322 -37.10 7.17 16.07
C PHE A 322 -37.95 6.83 17.30
N LEU A 323 -37.31 6.67 18.46
CA LEU A 323 -37.98 6.33 19.71
C LEU A 323 -38.96 7.43 20.13
N PHE A 324 -38.55 8.69 20.00
CA PHE A 324 -39.42 9.82 20.34
C PHE A 324 -40.68 9.84 19.47
N GLY A 325 -40.54 9.74 18.15
CA GLY A 325 -41.70 9.76 17.25
C GLY A 325 -42.61 8.55 17.42
N HIS A 326 -42.06 7.38 17.70
CA HIS A 326 -42.86 6.18 17.92
C HIS A 326 -43.61 6.21 19.26
N TYR A 327 -42.92 6.52 20.37
CA TYR A 327 -43.51 6.44 21.71
C TYR A 327 -44.29 7.69 22.16
N TYR A 328 -43.94 8.88 21.65
CA TYR A 328 -44.55 10.14 22.10
C TYR A 328 -45.44 10.82 21.05
N ARG A 329 -45.33 10.45 19.78
CA ARG A 329 -46.14 11.03 18.68
C ARG A 329 -47.05 10.00 17.99
N ASP A 330 -47.05 8.75 18.44
CA ASP A 330 -47.82 7.63 17.88
C ASP A 330 -47.62 7.43 16.37
N TYR A 331 -46.46 7.82 15.83
CA TYR A 331 -46.14 7.59 14.42
C TYR A 331 -45.86 6.10 14.15
N GLY A 332 -46.22 5.68 12.94
CA GLY A 332 -46.03 4.31 12.48
C GLY A 332 -44.55 3.91 12.48
N PHE A 333 -44.27 2.66 12.84
CA PHE A 333 -42.90 2.13 12.91
C PHE A 333 -42.13 2.35 11.59
N ALA A 334 -42.74 1.99 10.45
CA ALA A 334 -42.12 2.11 9.14
C ALA A 334 -41.83 3.58 8.78
N GLU A 335 -42.76 4.48 9.08
CA GLU A 335 -42.62 5.91 8.83
C GLU A 335 -41.45 6.51 9.63
N MET A 336 -41.37 6.20 10.93
CA MET A 336 -40.28 6.67 11.78
C MET A 336 -38.93 6.05 11.41
N PHE A 337 -38.92 4.78 10.98
CA PHE A 337 -37.71 4.12 10.51
C PHE A 337 -37.16 4.83 9.27
N MET A 338 -38.03 5.12 8.30
CA MET A 338 -37.66 5.84 7.09
C MET A 338 -37.18 7.27 7.38
N ALA A 339 -37.82 7.97 8.33
CA ALA A 339 -37.38 9.29 8.77
C ALA A 339 -35.99 9.25 9.43
N ALA A 340 -35.73 8.25 10.30
CA ALA A 340 -34.44 8.07 10.96
C ALA A 340 -33.32 7.71 9.96
N VAL A 341 -33.64 6.88 8.96
CA VAL A 341 -32.77 6.56 7.84
C VAL A 341 -32.44 7.80 7.01
N GLY A 342 -33.46 8.59 6.64
CA GLY A 342 -33.28 9.83 5.89
C GLY A 342 -32.41 10.85 6.64
N LEU A 343 -32.61 10.98 7.96
CA LEU A 343 -31.75 11.79 8.83
C LEU A 343 -30.30 11.29 8.81
N ALA A 344 -30.09 9.98 8.94
CA ALA A 344 -28.77 9.39 8.94
C ALA A 344 -28.05 9.62 7.60
N ILE A 345 -28.75 9.44 6.48
CA ILE A 345 -28.21 9.69 5.12
C ILE A 345 -27.83 11.15 4.95
N ALA A 346 -28.73 12.07 5.30
CA ALA A 346 -28.50 13.51 5.15
C ALA A 346 -27.33 14.03 6.01
N ALA A 347 -27.03 13.35 7.13
CA ALA A 347 -25.96 13.74 8.04
C ALA A 347 -24.58 13.18 7.66
N ILE A 348 -24.48 12.28 6.67
CA ILE A 348 -23.20 11.72 6.23
C ILE A 348 -22.41 12.78 5.44
N PRO A 349 -21.20 13.16 5.88
CA PRO A 349 -20.41 14.17 5.19
C PRO A 349 -19.58 13.51 4.08
N GLU A 350 -20.23 13.24 2.96
CA GLU A 350 -19.62 12.65 1.76
C GLU A 350 -18.50 13.54 1.18
N GLY A 351 -18.50 14.83 1.51
CA GLY A 351 -17.48 15.80 1.09
C GLY A 351 -16.14 15.69 1.83
N LEU A 352 -16.04 14.95 2.94
CA LEU A 352 -14.82 14.92 3.75
C LEU A 352 -13.56 14.49 2.98
N PRO A 353 -13.55 13.39 2.19
CA PRO A 353 -12.36 12.97 1.44
C PRO A 353 -11.91 14.03 0.43
N ALA A 354 -12.85 14.71 -0.21
CA ALA A 354 -12.58 15.79 -1.16
C ALA A 354 -12.01 17.02 -0.45
N ILE A 355 -12.67 17.48 0.62
CA ILE A 355 -12.20 18.62 1.44
C ILE A 355 -10.79 18.35 1.98
N MET A 356 -10.53 17.13 2.46
CA MET A 356 -9.20 16.76 2.93
C MET A 356 -8.15 16.77 1.83
N SER A 357 -8.47 16.22 0.66
CA SER A 357 -7.56 16.20 -0.48
C SER A 357 -7.24 17.62 -0.95
N ILE A 358 -8.25 18.50 -1.02
CA ILE A 358 -8.08 19.92 -1.34
C ILE A 358 -7.24 20.62 -0.28
N THR A 359 -7.54 20.42 1.00
CA THR A 359 -6.81 21.04 2.12
C THR A 359 -5.35 20.60 2.13
N LEU A 360 -5.09 19.31 1.89
CA LEU A 360 -3.75 18.77 1.77
C LEU A 360 -3.02 19.34 0.56
N ALA A 361 -3.69 19.44 -0.60
CA ALA A 361 -3.12 20.06 -1.81
C ALA A 361 -2.76 21.53 -1.57
N ILE A 362 -3.61 22.31 -0.91
CA ILE A 362 -3.31 23.69 -0.50
C ILE A 362 -2.11 23.72 0.46
N GLY A 363 -2.04 22.78 1.41
CA GLY A 363 -0.90 22.63 2.31
C GLY A 363 0.40 22.36 1.56
N VAL A 364 0.40 21.41 0.63
CA VAL A 364 1.53 21.08 -0.24
C VAL A 364 1.93 22.29 -1.09
N GLN A 365 0.97 23.02 -1.66
CA GLN A 365 1.26 24.26 -2.40
C GLN A 365 1.92 25.33 -1.51
N ARG A 366 1.44 25.52 -0.26
CA ARG A 366 2.05 26.47 0.69
C ARG A 366 3.46 26.04 1.10
N MET A 367 3.70 24.75 1.28
CA MET A 367 5.03 24.21 1.60
C MET A 367 5.99 24.34 0.41
N ALA A 368 5.52 24.08 -0.81
CA ALA A 368 6.29 24.26 -2.03
C ALA A 368 6.72 25.73 -2.22
N LYS A 369 5.86 26.70 -1.91
CA LYS A 369 6.21 28.14 -1.88
C LYS A 369 7.31 28.49 -0.86
N ARG A 370 7.54 27.63 0.13
CA ARG A 370 8.62 27.75 1.12
C ARG A 370 9.78 26.78 0.86
N HIS A 371 9.90 26.26 -0.38
CA HIS A 371 10.94 25.34 -0.81
C HIS A 371 10.93 23.98 -0.07
N ALA A 372 9.78 23.55 0.45
CA ALA A 372 9.59 22.23 1.05
C ALA A 372 8.71 21.34 0.16
N ILE A 373 9.22 20.17 -0.22
CA ILE A 373 8.53 19.19 -1.08
C ILE A 373 8.12 18.00 -0.21
N ILE A 374 6.82 17.66 -0.20
CA ILE A 374 6.32 16.45 0.48
C ILE A 374 6.40 15.26 -0.46
N ARG A 375 7.02 14.17 0.01
CA ARG A 375 6.97 12.84 -0.60
C ARG A 375 6.22 11.90 0.34
N ARG A 376 5.30 11.12 -0.23
CA ARG A 376 4.40 10.21 0.49
C ARG A 376 5.09 8.92 0.89
#